data_AF-A0A328B7U6-F1
#
_entry.id   AF-A0A328B7U6-F1
#
_cell.length_a   1.000
_cell.length_b   1.000
_cell.length_c   1.000
_cell.angle_alpha   90.00
_cell.angle_beta   90.00
_cell.angle_gamma   90.00
#
_symmetry.space_group_name_H-M   'P 1'
#
loop_
_entity.id
_entity.type
_entity.pdbx_description
1 polymer ?
#
loop_
_entity_poly.entity_id
_entity_poly.type
_entity_poly.pdbx_seq_one_letter_code
_entity_poly.pdbx_strand_id
1 'polypeptide(L)'
;MKTVHRLASLLMFLLAALLVVLPFAVAFAQKPVKTDVLPYFDRIPAPPAAFSPTLKRPAALAELDRQLGQLGASIGAGRTAEQTRDEQAHLTTARQAQAAGVDKMTDQQKMAYMQQHGAGTPGYNAQAVQLAQQMQDPAFQARLAKMSDTEKAQFMQAQMAPAGSAQQRMVSDPSFQAAQADFMQQMKSPAFRTAWDKKSEAEQDAYMQQLMRKHGLDEAKMKAIGGNQRPAKMAPLVATAALEAHGKMVEAFNAEMSGNAFTRVQQQLQTELEAVKQQEQARPVTEAREGDCAGQRKNFDFYRQYTKRRLDLYTRFLPQLNTAWTTQKTLVKSRVTPFQTELAKIHYGDDIQRPEEKNFLSALAGGQQLMLGQVQQLAGYSSAIYDLNQEYLDLKALYDRPFKCEEAVCFPAYARVALPDGREVHISKVRPGDVVLGRDARTGRVVPTRVVRLDIHDEQKYPLVQLTIGVPPVYAGLDNTPGRPYKPAAELTVTPNHPIVTAEGQQLRADALRPSDNLLQLSSAAALETTHLTDRQAAGTAPVVYNLRTETGNYFVGGVLVGSK
;
A
#
# COMPACT_ATOMS: atom_id res chain seq x y z
N MET A 1 2.53 58.74 8.69
CA MET A 1 3.96 58.53 8.38
C MET A 1 4.74 57.75 9.45
N LYS A 2 4.63 58.06 10.76
CA LYS A 2 5.37 57.33 11.82
C LYS A 2 5.06 55.82 11.94
N THR A 3 3.84 55.39 11.61
CA THR A 3 3.41 53.97 11.64
C THR A 3 4.00 53.15 10.50
N VAL A 4 4.05 53.71 9.29
CA VAL A 4 4.64 53.04 8.11
C VAL A 4 6.14 52.79 8.31
N HIS A 5 6.84 53.74 8.94
CA HIS A 5 8.27 53.59 9.20
C HIS A 5 8.56 52.48 10.24
N ARG A 6 7.75 52.35 11.29
CA ARG A 6 7.89 51.26 12.29
C ARG A 6 7.62 49.88 11.70
N LEU A 7 6.66 49.76 10.78
CA LEU A 7 6.37 48.52 10.07
C LEU A 7 7.50 48.12 9.12
N ALA A 8 8.07 49.08 8.39
CA ALA A 8 9.23 48.84 7.54
C ALA A 8 10.47 48.41 8.34
N SER A 9 10.73 49.05 9.49
CA SER A 9 11.84 48.65 10.38
C SER A 9 11.64 47.27 11.00
N LEU A 10 10.41 46.90 11.40
CA LEU A 10 10.11 45.57 11.92
C LEU A 10 10.30 44.49 10.84
N LEU A 11 9.83 44.74 9.61
CA LEU A 11 10.00 43.82 8.49
C LEU A 11 11.48 43.61 8.13
N MET A 12 12.27 44.70 8.09
CA MET A 12 13.71 44.65 7.84
C MET A 12 14.45 43.89 8.96
N PHE A 13 14.04 44.07 10.21
CA PHE A 13 14.61 43.32 11.34
C PHE A 13 14.26 41.84 11.28
N LEU A 14 13.02 41.49 10.93
CA LEU A 14 12.61 40.09 10.72
C LEU A 14 13.35 39.45 9.55
N LEU A 15 13.55 40.18 8.45
CA LEU A 15 14.35 39.72 7.30
C LEU A 15 15.82 39.52 7.66
N ALA A 16 16.42 40.45 8.41
CA ALA A 16 17.80 40.32 8.88
C ALA A 16 17.94 39.15 9.88
N ALA A 17 16.99 38.99 10.81
CA ALA A 17 16.96 37.85 11.71
C ALA A 17 16.78 36.52 10.95
N LEU A 18 15.94 36.48 9.91
CA LEU A 18 15.77 35.31 9.05
C LEU A 18 17.07 34.97 8.33
N LEU A 19 17.76 35.97 7.75
CA LEU A 19 19.02 35.80 7.04
C LEU A 19 20.19 35.37 7.94
N VAL A 20 20.17 35.73 9.23
CA VAL A 20 21.16 35.26 10.20
C VAL A 20 20.81 33.88 10.73
N VAL A 21 19.54 33.58 11.01
CA VAL A 21 19.13 32.30 11.62
C VAL A 21 19.08 31.16 10.60
N LEU A 22 18.71 31.42 9.34
CA LEU A 22 18.67 30.42 8.26
C LEU A 22 20.00 29.67 8.05
N PRO A 23 21.18 30.31 7.93
CA PRO A 23 22.44 29.58 7.74
C PRO A 23 22.83 28.73 8.96
N PHE A 24 22.51 29.15 10.19
CA PHE A 24 22.73 28.30 11.37
C PHE A 24 21.76 27.11 11.39
N ALA A 25 20.48 27.32 11.09
CA ALA A 25 19.51 26.23 11.00
C ALA A 25 19.88 25.21 9.91
N VAL A 26 20.42 25.66 8.77
CA VAL A 26 20.91 24.80 7.68
C VAL A 26 22.20 24.06 8.07
N ALA A 27 23.12 24.70 8.80
CA ALA A 27 24.36 24.05 9.24
C ALA A 27 24.13 22.98 10.32
N PHE A 28 23.14 23.17 11.22
CA PHE A 28 22.78 22.17 12.25
C PHE A 28 21.84 21.08 11.75
N ALA A 29 21.06 21.31 10.68
CA ALA A 29 20.12 20.32 10.13
C ALA A 29 20.77 19.21 9.27
N GLN A 30 22.08 19.25 9.02
CA GLN A 30 22.73 18.43 7.99
C GLN A 30 23.65 17.32 8.49
N LYS A 31 23.73 17.07 9.80
CA LYS A 31 24.36 15.83 10.29
C LYS A 31 23.38 14.69 10.03
N PRO A 32 23.74 13.61 9.30
CA PRO A 32 22.88 12.44 9.17
C PRO A 32 22.45 12.01 10.56
N VAL A 33 21.15 12.08 10.84
CA VAL A 33 20.62 11.87 12.19
C VAL A 33 20.79 10.39 12.49
N LYS A 34 21.84 10.07 13.23
CA LYS A 34 22.04 8.74 13.79
C LYS A 34 20.90 8.46 14.76
N THR A 35 19.91 7.75 14.25
CA THR A 35 18.73 7.38 15.02
C THR A 35 18.88 5.96 15.53
N ASP A 36 18.58 5.76 16.80
CA ASP A 36 18.43 4.42 17.35
C ASP A 36 17.11 3.82 16.88
N VAL A 37 17.21 2.80 16.01
CA VAL A 37 16.05 2.13 15.42
C VAL A 37 15.50 1.03 16.35
N LEU A 38 16.31 0.52 17.30
CA LEU A 38 15.92 -0.59 18.17
C LEU A 38 14.65 -0.31 19.01
N PRO A 39 14.45 0.88 19.60
CA PRO A 39 13.23 1.20 20.34
C PRO A 39 11.95 1.10 19.51
N TYR A 40 12.03 1.28 18.18
CA TYR A 40 10.85 1.22 17.32
C TYR A 40 10.32 -0.21 17.14
N PHE A 41 11.18 -1.24 17.24
CA PHE A 41 10.73 -2.65 17.25
C PHE A 41 9.79 -2.92 18.42
N ASP A 42 10.08 -2.34 19.59
CA ASP A 42 9.30 -2.56 20.80
C ASP A 42 8.00 -1.74 20.80
N ARG A 43 7.94 -0.67 20.00
CA ARG A 43 6.73 0.15 19.79
C ARG A 43 5.72 -0.49 18.85
N ILE A 44 6.11 -1.49 18.04
CA ILE A 44 5.16 -2.19 17.16
C ILE A 44 4.19 -2.97 18.04
N PRO A 45 2.88 -2.61 18.06
CA PRO A 45 1.90 -3.34 18.84
C PRO A 45 1.83 -4.78 18.37
N ALA A 46 1.76 -5.71 19.33
CA ALA A 46 1.51 -7.10 19.00
C ALA A 46 0.14 -7.22 18.28
N PRO A 47 0.05 -8.04 17.22
CA PRO A 47 -1.22 -8.33 16.60
C PRO A 47 -2.12 -9.16 17.53
N PRO A 48 -3.44 -9.21 17.29
CA PRO A 48 -4.35 -10.09 18.00
C PRO A 48 -3.90 -11.55 17.93
N ALA A 49 -3.80 -12.21 19.09
CA ALA A 49 -3.56 -13.66 19.16
C ALA A 49 -4.86 -14.48 19.01
N ALA A 50 -6.01 -13.83 19.18
CA ALA A 50 -7.34 -14.41 19.04
C ALA A 50 -8.31 -13.34 18.50
N PHE A 51 -9.37 -13.78 17.84
CA PHE A 51 -10.43 -12.88 17.39
C PHE A 51 -11.19 -12.30 18.58
N SER A 52 -11.38 -10.97 18.60
CA SER A 52 -12.13 -10.31 19.66
C SER A 52 -12.72 -8.97 19.19
N PRO A 53 -13.99 -8.68 19.53
CA PRO A 53 -14.62 -7.39 19.25
C PRO A 53 -14.02 -6.24 20.06
N THR A 54 -13.29 -6.53 21.15
CA THR A 54 -12.62 -5.51 21.96
C THR A 54 -11.27 -5.08 21.39
N LEU A 55 -10.68 -5.89 20.50
CA LEU A 55 -9.40 -5.62 19.88
C LEU A 55 -9.60 -4.77 18.62
N LYS A 56 -9.38 -3.46 18.76
CA LYS A 56 -9.36 -2.51 17.65
C LYS A 56 -7.92 -2.25 17.23
N ARG A 57 -7.72 -1.86 15.95
CA ARG A 57 -6.42 -1.37 15.47
C ARG A 57 -5.93 -0.24 16.39
N PRO A 58 -4.76 -0.37 17.04
CA PRO A 58 -4.23 0.67 17.91
C PRO A 58 -3.90 1.94 17.12
N ALA A 59 -4.31 3.11 17.63
CA ALA A 59 -3.91 4.41 17.05
C ALA A 59 -2.37 4.58 16.99
N ALA A 60 -1.65 3.89 17.88
CA ALA A 60 -0.20 3.85 17.92
C ALA A 60 0.44 3.30 16.63
N LEU A 61 -0.24 2.46 15.85
CA LEU A 61 0.28 1.99 14.55
C LEU A 61 0.36 3.13 13.53
N ALA A 62 -0.70 3.92 13.38
CA ALA A 62 -0.71 5.06 12.46
C ALA A 62 0.31 6.13 12.87
N GLU A 63 0.46 6.34 14.18
CA GLU A 63 1.50 7.23 14.72
C GLU A 63 2.90 6.71 14.42
N LEU A 64 3.13 5.40 14.64
CA LEU A 64 4.40 4.76 14.34
C LEU A 64 4.73 4.87 12.85
N ASP A 65 3.80 4.59 11.94
CA ASP A 65 4.02 4.71 10.50
C ASP A 65 4.41 6.14 10.10
N ARG A 66 3.77 7.15 10.69
CA ARG A 66 4.12 8.56 10.49
C ARG A 66 5.54 8.86 10.97
N GLN A 67 5.90 8.39 12.17
CA GLN A 67 7.26 8.54 12.72
C GLN A 67 8.31 7.85 11.85
N LEU A 68 8.05 6.62 11.40
CA LEU A 68 8.96 5.88 10.52
C LEU A 68 9.10 6.58 9.16
N GLY A 69 8.02 7.12 8.60
CA GLY A 69 8.07 7.91 7.36
C GLY A 69 8.92 9.18 7.50
N GLN A 70 8.73 9.94 8.59
CA GLN A 70 9.55 11.11 8.89
C GLN A 70 11.02 10.76 9.09
N LEU A 71 11.29 9.67 9.81
CA LEU A 71 12.64 9.17 10.03
C LEU A 71 13.29 8.76 8.71
N GLY A 72 12.58 8.02 7.85
CA GLY A 72 13.05 7.63 6.53
C GLY A 72 13.37 8.82 5.64
N ALA A 73 12.52 9.85 5.66
CA ALA A 73 12.76 11.10 4.95
C ALA A 73 14.01 11.82 5.49
N SER A 74 14.23 11.85 6.80
CA SER A 74 15.41 12.47 7.41
C SER A 74 16.71 11.75 7.05
N ILE A 75 16.72 10.40 7.05
CA ILE A 75 17.89 9.61 6.66
C ILE A 75 18.16 9.78 5.15
N GLY A 76 17.11 9.77 4.33
CA GLY A 76 17.20 9.99 2.89
C GLY A 76 17.71 11.38 2.52
N ALA A 77 17.23 12.42 3.20
CA ALA A 77 17.67 13.81 3.01
C ALA A 77 19.15 14.00 3.38
N GLY A 78 19.65 13.28 4.41
CA GLY A 78 21.08 13.27 4.73
C GLY A 78 21.93 12.74 3.58
N ARG A 79 21.49 11.65 2.94
CA ARG A 79 22.18 11.06 1.78
C ARG A 79 22.19 12.00 0.57
N THR A 80 21.05 12.61 0.25
CA THR A 80 20.96 13.52 -0.90
C THR A 80 21.77 14.79 -0.66
N ALA A 81 21.78 15.34 0.55
CA ALA A 81 22.57 16.55 0.83
C ALA A 81 24.09 16.33 0.70
N GLU A 82 24.59 15.15 1.03
CA GLU A 82 26.00 14.79 0.83
C GLU A 82 26.31 14.55 -0.66
N GLN A 83 25.47 13.77 -1.35
CA GLN A 83 25.57 13.60 -2.80
C GLN A 83 25.48 14.93 -3.56
N THR A 84 24.58 15.83 -3.17
CA THR A 84 24.45 17.16 -3.75
C THR A 84 25.66 18.03 -3.42
N ARG A 85 26.30 17.89 -2.25
CA ARG A 85 27.55 18.58 -1.94
C ARG A 85 28.69 18.09 -2.83
N ASP A 86 28.81 16.78 -3.04
CA ASP A 86 29.80 16.22 -3.94
C ASP A 86 29.55 16.67 -5.39
N GLU A 87 28.28 16.66 -5.82
CA GLU A 87 27.87 17.16 -7.14
C GLU A 87 28.13 18.67 -7.28
N GLN A 88 27.84 19.47 -6.27
CA GLN A 88 28.17 20.90 -6.26
C GLN A 88 29.68 21.15 -6.25
N ALA A 89 30.46 20.34 -5.54
CA ALA A 89 31.92 20.41 -5.58
C ALA A 89 32.44 20.09 -6.98
N HIS A 90 31.88 19.07 -7.64
CA HIS A 90 32.15 18.75 -9.04
C HIS A 90 31.78 19.90 -9.98
N LEU A 91 30.57 20.46 -9.85
CA LEU A 91 30.12 21.60 -10.66
C LEU A 91 30.96 22.86 -10.43
N THR A 92 31.39 23.09 -9.19
CA THR A 92 32.25 24.23 -8.83
C THR A 92 33.63 24.05 -9.47
N THR A 93 34.17 22.83 -9.41
CA THR A 93 35.44 22.50 -10.07
C THR A 93 35.32 22.61 -11.59
N ALA A 94 34.22 22.14 -12.17
CA ALA A 94 33.94 22.27 -13.60
C ALA A 94 33.82 23.74 -14.04
N ARG A 95 33.13 24.59 -13.25
CA ARG A 95 33.05 26.04 -13.50
C ARG A 95 34.40 26.72 -13.34
N GLN A 96 35.22 26.33 -12.37
CA GLN A 96 36.59 26.84 -12.21
C GLN A 96 37.47 26.46 -13.40
N ALA A 97 37.37 25.22 -13.89
CA ALA A 97 38.03 24.77 -15.10
C ALA A 97 37.57 25.56 -16.33
N GLN A 98 36.26 25.76 -16.49
CA GLN A 98 35.71 26.55 -17.58
C GLN A 98 36.13 28.03 -17.50
N ALA A 99 36.12 28.63 -16.32
CA ALA A 99 36.54 30.02 -16.11
C ALA A 99 38.05 30.22 -16.34
N ALA A 100 38.86 29.20 -16.04
CA ALA A 100 40.27 29.18 -16.40
C ALA A 100 40.52 29.00 -17.91
N GLY A 101 39.46 28.80 -18.71
CA GLY A 101 39.55 28.59 -20.15
C GLY A 101 40.17 27.23 -20.50
N VAL A 102 39.98 26.21 -19.66
CA VAL A 102 40.52 24.86 -19.88
C VAL A 102 40.05 24.28 -21.21
N ASP A 103 38.89 24.65 -21.71
CA ASP A 103 38.38 24.30 -23.05
C ASP A 103 39.26 24.85 -24.19
N LYS A 104 39.87 26.03 -24.00
CA LYS A 104 40.76 26.71 -24.96
C LYS A 104 42.24 26.38 -24.76
N MET A 105 42.57 25.69 -23.67
CA MET A 105 43.93 25.23 -23.40
C MET A 105 44.33 24.14 -24.39
N THR A 106 45.61 24.14 -24.78
CA THR A 106 46.21 22.99 -25.46
C THR A 106 46.18 21.76 -24.54
N ASP A 107 46.30 20.56 -25.09
CA ASP A 107 46.30 19.35 -24.26
C ASP A 107 47.41 19.35 -23.21
N GLN A 108 48.57 19.95 -23.53
CA GLN A 108 49.67 20.15 -22.59
C GLN A 108 49.31 21.13 -21.45
N GLN A 109 48.57 22.19 -21.75
CA GLN A 109 48.06 23.16 -20.76
C GLN A 109 46.94 22.57 -19.90
N LYS A 110 46.01 21.81 -20.47
CA LYS A 110 44.96 21.08 -19.73
C LYS A 110 45.55 20.11 -18.73
N MET A 111 46.62 19.42 -19.13
CA MET A 111 47.34 18.48 -18.28
C MET A 111 48.08 19.17 -17.15
N ALA A 112 48.78 20.28 -17.43
CA ALA A 112 49.41 21.10 -16.37
C ALA A 112 48.36 21.64 -15.39
N TYR A 113 47.21 22.09 -15.90
CA TYR A 113 46.08 22.53 -15.09
C TYR A 113 45.54 21.40 -14.20
N MET A 114 45.35 20.19 -14.75
CA MET A 114 44.96 19.02 -13.97
C MET A 114 46.02 18.61 -12.95
N GLN A 115 47.32 18.69 -13.26
CA GLN A 115 48.38 18.38 -12.28
C GLN A 115 48.40 19.39 -11.12
N GLN A 116 48.14 20.67 -11.42
CA GLN A 116 48.17 21.75 -10.44
C GLN A 116 46.90 21.82 -9.58
N HIS A 117 45.73 21.50 -10.16
CA HIS A 117 44.42 21.67 -9.50
C HIS A 117 43.68 20.36 -9.23
N GLY A 118 44.15 19.24 -9.78
CA GLY A 118 43.46 17.94 -9.72
C GLY A 118 43.59 17.21 -8.38
N ALA A 119 44.58 17.54 -7.55
CA ALA A 119 44.87 16.81 -6.30
C ALA A 119 43.73 16.83 -5.25
N GLY A 120 42.66 17.61 -5.47
CA GLY A 120 41.45 17.64 -4.65
C GLY A 120 40.16 17.21 -5.36
N THR A 121 40.21 16.84 -6.64
CA THR A 121 39.00 16.45 -7.39
C THR A 121 38.73 14.95 -7.24
N PRO A 122 37.49 14.54 -6.90
CA PRO A 122 37.14 13.13 -6.90
C PRO A 122 37.40 12.50 -8.28
N GLY A 123 38.18 11.42 -8.32
CA GLY A 123 38.58 10.73 -9.55
C GLY A 123 39.93 11.16 -10.15
N TYR A 124 40.63 12.14 -9.57
CA TYR A 124 42.00 12.47 -10.00
C TYR A 124 42.97 11.35 -9.63
N ASN A 125 43.71 10.87 -10.64
CA ASN A 125 44.81 9.94 -10.46
C ASN A 125 46.08 10.54 -11.11
N ALA A 126 47.05 10.91 -10.28
CA ALA A 126 48.32 11.49 -10.74
C ALA A 126 49.07 10.59 -11.72
N GLN A 127 48.98 9.25 -11.58
CA GLN A 127 49.57 8.32 -12.54
C GLN A 127 48.85 8.34 -13.89
N ALA A 128 47.52 8.42 -13.90
CA ALA A 128 46.76 8.52 -15.15
C ALA A 128 47.12 9.79 -15.92
N VAL A 129 47.37 10.89 -15.21
CA VAL A 129 47.82 12.15 -15.83
C VAL A 129 49.27 12.05 -16.33
N GLN A 130 50.17 11.38 -15.61
CA GLN A 130 51.52 11.11 -16.10
C GLN A 130 51.52 10.20 -17.34
N LEU A 131 50.69 9.17 -17.37
CA LEU A 131 50.52 8.28 -18.51
C LEU A 131 50.00 9.05 -19.74
N ALA A 132 48.98 9.89 -19.55
CA ALA A 132 48.48 10.75 -20.60
C ALA A 132 49.57 11.69 -21.15
N GLN A 133 50.56 12.07 -20.33
CA GLN A 133 51.67 12.93 -20.74
C GLN A 133 52.65 12.16 -21.62
N GLN A 134 52.96 10.93 -21.24
CA GLN A 134 53.81 10.06 -22.02
C GLN A 134 53.15 9.68 -23.34
N MET A 135 51.82 9.50 -23.37
CA MET A 135 51.07 9.25 -24.60
C MET A 135 51.17 10.40 -25.63
N GLN A 136 51.58 11.61 -25.24
CA GLN A 136 51.81 12.72 -26.17
C GLN A 136 53.23 12.73 -26.77
N ASP A 137 54.16 11.92 -26.23
CA ASP A 137 55.53 11.80 -26.76
C ASP A 137 55.54 10.86 -28.00
N PRO A 138 55.93 11.35 -29.19
CA PRO A 138 56.01 10.52 -30.41
C PRO A 138 56.93 9.31 -30.27
N ALA A 139 58.00 9.40 -29.50
CA ALA A 139 58.91 8.28 -29.26
C ALA A 139 58.23 7.20 -28.40
N PHE A 140 57.43 7.63 -27.43
CA PHE A 140 56.64 6.74 -26.61
C PHE A 140 55.51 6.08 -27.40
N GLN A 141 54.77 6.83 -28.24
CA GLN A 141 53.76 6.25 -29.13
C GLN A 141 54.37 5.23 -30.09
N ALA A 142 55.52 5.54 -30.69
CA ALA A 142 56.23 4.61 -31.57
C ALA A 142 56.69 3.34 -30.82
N ARG A 143 57.07 3.47 -29.55
CA ARG A 143 57.41 2.33 -28.69
C ARG A 143 56.17 1.49 -28.35
N LEU A 144 55.07 2.13 -27.96
CA LEU A 144 53.81 1.46 -27.62
C LEU A 144 53.21 0.76 -28.85
N ALA A 145 53.34 1.34 -30.04
CA ALA A 145 52.90 0.74 -31.31
C ALA A 145 53.67 -0.55 -31.67
N LYS A 146 54.93 -0.67 -31.24
CA LYS A 146 55.77 -1.86 -31.44
C LYS A 146 55.51 -2.96 -30.42
N MET A 147 54.79 -2.69 -29.34
CA MET A 147 54.41 -3.68 -28.33
C MET A 147 53.23 -4.53 -28.82
N SER A 148 53.26 -5.82 -28.51
CA SER A 148 52.10 -6.71 -28.62
C SER A 148 50.99 -6.30 -27.65
N ASP A 149 49.76 -6.76 -27.87
CA ASP A 149 48.62 -6.43 -26.99
C ASP A 149 48.83 -6.91 -25.55
N THR A 150 49.57 -8.01 -25.37
CA THR A 150 49.93 -8.51 -24.03
C THR A 150 50.94 -7.57 -23.35
N GLU A 151 51.96 -7.12 -24.07
CA GLU A 151 52.93 -6.15 -23.56
C GLU A 151 52.29 -4.80 -23.26
N LYS A 152 51.34 -4.34 -24.10
CA LYS A 152 50.56 -3.12 -23.84
C LYS A 152 49.72 -3.25 -22.57
N ALA A 153 49.01 -4.37 -22.39
CA ALA A 153 48.21 -4.60 -21.19
C ALA A 153 49.08 -4.61 -19.92
N GLN A 154 50.22 -5.29 -19.96
CA GLN A 154 51.19 -5.31 -18.85
C GLN A 154 51.78 -3.93 -18.56
N PHE A 155 52.15 -3.21 -19.62
CA PHE A 155 52.68 -1.85 -19.50
C PHE A 155 51.64 -0.89 -18.88
N MET A 156 50.40 -0.93 -19.36
CA MET A 156 49.31 -0.12 -18.83
C MET A 156 48.98 -0.49 -17.38
N GLN A 157 48.97 -1.78 -17.05
CA GLN A 157 48.76 -2.25 -15.67
C GLN A 157 49.88 -1.80 -14.73
N ALA A 158 51.13 -1.80 -15.20
CA ALA A 158 52.29 -1.33 -14.44
C ALA A 158 52.31 0.20 -14.24
N GLN A 159 51.79 0.97 -15.20
CA GLN A 159 51.67 2.42 -15.10
C GLN A 159 50.54 2.90 -14.20
N MET A 160 49.42 2.19 -14.21
CA MET A 160 48.26 2.53 -13.38
C MET A 160 48.46 2.16 -11.90
N ALA A 161 49.46 1.34 -11.60
CA ALA A 161 49.84 1.01 -10.24
C ALA A 161 50.64 2.17 -9.60
N PRO A 162 50.32 2.60 -8.37
CA PRO A 162 51.03 3.71 -7.76
C PRO A 162 52.52 3.48 -7.62
N ALA A 163 53.32 4.51 -7.91
CA ALA A 163 54.77 4.45 -7.84
C ALA A 163 55.24 3.97 -6.46
N GLY A 164 56.00 2.87 -6.40
CA GLY A 164 56.48 2.24 -5.16
C GLY A 164 55.44 1.39 -4.40
N SER A 165 54.20 1.29 -4.90
CA SER A 165 53.18 0.43 -4.29
C SER A 165 53.57 -1.05 -4.37
N ALA A 166 52.99 -1.86 -3.47
CA ALA A 166 53.06 -3.31 -3.57
C ALA A 166 52.48 -3.79 -4.91
N GLN A 167 51.41 -3.14 -5.39
CA GLN A 167 50.80 -3.43 -6.68
C GLN A 167 51.84 -3.29 -7.80
N GLN A 168 52.54 -2.16 -7.90
CA GLN A 168 53.52 -1.91 -8.96
C GLN A 168 54.66 -2.93 -8.94
N ARG A 169 55.15 -3.25 -7.74
CA ARG A 169 56.21 -4.24 -7.53
C ARG A 169 55.77 -5.66 -7.88
N MET A 170 54.50 -6.01 -7.60
CA MET A 170 53.93 -7.28 -8.05
C MET A 170 53.85 -7.32 -9.57
N VAL A 171 53.31 -6.30 -10.23
CA VAL A 171 53.23 -6.30 -11.70
C VAL A 171 54.59 -6.22 -12.39
N SER A 172 55.64 -5.74 -11.71
CA SER A 172 57.01 -5.70 -12.24
C SER A 172 57.86 -6.92 -11.87
N ASP A 173 57.38 -7.82 -11.01
CA ASP A 173 58.10 -9.05 -10.65
C ASP A 173 57.91 -10.13 -11.74
N PRO A 174 58.99 -10.66 -12.34
CA PRO A 174 58.89 -11.65 -13.41
C PRO A 174 58.15 -12.93 -13.00
N SER A 175 58.27 -13.36 -11.74
CA SER A 175 57.56 -14.54 -11.25
C SER A 175 56.05 -14.29 -11.16
N PHE A 176 55.64 -13.10 -10.73
CA PHE A 176 54.23 -12.71 -10.68
C PHE A 176 53.63 -12.61 -12.07
N GLN A 177 54.37 -12.01 -13.02
CA GLN A 177 53.97 -11.97 -14.43
C GLN A 177 53.81 -13.37 -15.02
N ALA A 178 54.73 -14.29 -14.72
CA ALA A 178 54.67 -15.68 -15.19
C ALA A 178 53.47 -16.43 -14.60
N ALA A 179 53.17 -16.24 -13.31
CA ALA A 179 51.99 -16.81 -12.66
C ALA A 179 50.68 -16.26 -13.26
N GLN A 180 50.59 -14.95 -13.46
CA GLN A 180 49.44 -14.31 -14.08
C GLN A 180 49.24 -14.79 -15.53
N ALA A 181 50.32 -14.90 -16.31
CA ALA A 181 50.26 -15.39 -17.69
C ALA A 181 49.82 -16.86 -17.76
N ASP A 182 50.34 -17.73 -16.89
CA ASP A 182 49.94 -19.14 -16.80
C ASP A 182 48.46 -19.27 -16.41
N PHE A 183 48.00 -18.46 -15.43
CA PHE A 183 46.58 -18.41 -15.08
C PHE A 183 45.70 -18.00 -16.26
N MET A 184 46.04 -16.89 -16.92
CA MET A 184 45.29 -16.38 -18.08
C MET A 184 45.29 -17.37 -19.23
N GLN A 185 46.38 -18.11 -19.43
CA GLN A 185 46.46 -19.17 -20.42
C GLN A 185 45.56 -20.35 -20.07
N GLN A 186 45.51 -20.76 -18.80
CA GLN A 186 44.59 -21.81 -18.34
C GLN A 186 43.13 -21.36 -18.46
N MET A 187 42.82 -20.10 -18.16
CA MET A 187 41.49 -19.51 -18.35
C MET A 187 41.05 -19.48 -19.81
N LYS A 188 41.94 -19.56 -20.79
CA LYS A 188 41.50 -19.72 -22.20
C LYS A 188 40.84 -21.09 -22.44
N SER A 189 41.17 -22.12 -21.64
CA SER A 189 40.52 -23.42 -21.71
C SER A 189 39.07 -23.37 -21.20
N PRO A 190 38.06 -23.74 -22.01
CA PRO A 190 36.66 -23.79 -21.56
C PRO A 190 36.45 -24.77 -20.40
N ALA A 191 37.20 -25.89 -20.39
CA ALA A 191 37.13 -26.89 -19.34
C ALA A 191 37.66 -26.34 -18.01
N PHE A 192 38.75 -25.59 -18.03
CA PHE A 192 39.29 -24.94 -16.83
C PHE A 192 38.34 -23.88 -16.29
N ARG A 193 37.77 -23.02 -17.14
CA ARG A 193 36.75 -22.02 -16.73
C ARG A 193 35.56 -22.67 -16.02
N THR A 194 34.99 -23.71 -16.64
CA THR A 194 33.86 -24.45 -16.05
C THR A 194 34.22 -25.08 -14.71
N ALA A 195 35.45 -25.57 -14.55
CA ALA A 195 35.93 -26.11 -13.29
C ALA A 195 36.20 -25.02 -12.25
N TRP A 196 36.71 -23.86 -12.67
CA TRP A 196 36.99 -22.69 -11.83
C TRP A 196 35.72 -22.12 -11.20
N ASP A 197 34.66 -21.97 -12.00
CA ASP A 197 33.36 -21.44 -11.55
C ASP A 197 32.66 -22.34 -10.51
N LYS A 198 33.05 -23.62 -10.45
CA LYS A 198 32.53 -24.60 -9.48
C LYS A 198 33.35 -24.69 -8.19
N LYS A 199 34.53 -24.08 -8.13
CA LYS A 199 35.39 -24.09 -6.94
C LYS A 199 34.84 -23.14 -5.88
N SER A 200 34.88 -23.56 -4.63
CA SER A 200 34.71 -22.68 -3.48
C SER A 200 35.85 -21.66 -3.39
N GLU A 201 35.62 -20.56 -2.65
CA GLU A 201 36.64 -19.52 -2.43
C GLU A 201 37.96 -20.11 -1.89
N ALA A 202 37.87 -21.03 -0.93
CA ALA A 202 39.03 -21.72 -0.36
C ALA A 202 39.82 -22.56 -1.40
N GLU A 203 39.13 -23.19 -2.35
CA GLU A 203 39.77 -23.98 -3.41
C GLU A 203 40.40 -23.09 -4.49
N GLN A 204 39.79 -21.94 -4.78
CA GLN A 204 40.37 -20.93 -5.68
C GLN A 204 41.64 -20.35 -5.06
N ASP A 205 41.60 -20.00 -3.78
CA ASP A 205 42.77 -19.50 -3.04
C ASP A 205 43.91 -20.53 -3.00
N ALA A 206 43.60 -21.78 -2.67
CA ALA A 206 44.60 -22.85 -2.64
C ALA A 206 45.25 -23.06 -4.02
N TYR A 207 44.46 -23.03 -5.10
CA TYR A 207 44.98 -23.12 -6.46
C TYR A 207 45.87 -21.91 -6.80
N MET A 208 45.45 -20.69 -6.47
CA MET A 208 46.25 -19.49 -6.72
C MET A 208 47.57 -19.54 -5.95
N GLN A 209 47.54 -19.97 -4.68
CA GLN A 209 48.77 -20.16 -3.89
C GLN A 209 49.70 -21.20 -4.53
N GLN A 210 49.16 -22.31 -5.02
CA GLN A 210 49.94 -23.34 -5.71
C GLN A 210 50.57 -22.78 -7.00
N LEU A 211 49.81 -22.01 -7.77
CA LEU A 211 50.29 -21.37 -8.99
C LEU A 211 51.39 -20.34 -8.69
N MET A 212 51.20 -19.51 -7.67
CA MET A 212 52.22 -18.56 -7.21
C MET A 212 53.50 -19.29 -6.81
N ARG A 213 53.41 -20.37 -6.01
CA ARG A 213 54.57 -21.19 -5.63
C ARG A 213 55.26 -21.83 -6.84
N LYS A 214 54.51 -22.32 -7.83
CA LYS A 214 55.05 -22.91 -9.07
C LYS A 214 55.97 -21.95 -9.82
N HIS A 215 55.67 -20.64 -9.77
CA HIS A 215 56.48 -19.60 -10.42
C HIS A 215 57.50 -18.95 -9.48
N GLY A 216 57.71 -19.50 -8.27
CA GLY A 216 58.71 -19.04 -7.32
C GLY A 216 58.28 -17.85 -6.46
N LEU A 217 56.98 -17.58 -6.33
CA LEU A 217 56.41 -16.62 -5.39
C LEU A 217 56.01 -17.37 -4.12
N ASP A 218 56.99 -17.64 -3.27
CA ASP A 218 56.70 -18.07 -1.90
C ASP A 218 56.28 -16.87 -1.03
N GLU A 219 55.84 -17.15 0.19
CA GLU A 219 55.38 -16.12 1.13
C GLU A 219 56.50 -15.10 1.44
N ALA A 220 57.76 -15.52 1.43
CA ALA A 220 58.91 -14.66 1.67
C ALA A 220 59.13 -13.68 0.50
N LYS A 221 59.04 -14.16 -0.74
CA LYS A 221 59.14 -13.32 -1.94
C LYS A 221 57.94 -12.39 -2.08
N MET A 222 56.73 -12.86 -1.78
CA MET A 222 55.54 -11.99 -1.73
C MET A 222 55.68 -10.88 -0.67
N LYS A 223 56.24 -11.20 0.51
CA LYS A 223 56.59 -10.18 1.52
C LYS A 223 57.68 -9.22 1.04
N ALA A 224 58.70 -9.70 0.33
CA ALA A 224 59.76 -8.87 -0.23
C ALA A 224 59.25 -7.92 -1.33
N ILE A 225 58.36 -8.40 -2.21
CA ILE A 225 57.70 -7.62 -3.26
C ILE A 225 56.76 -6.57 -2.65
N GLY A 226 56.01 -6.93 -1.60
CA GLY A 226 55.21 -5.98 -0.81
C GLY A 226 56.06 -4.91 -0.13
N GLY A 227 57.36 -5.18 0.08
CA GLY A 227 58.33 -4.32 0.74
C GLY A 227 58.24 -4.32 2.25
N ASN A 228 59.35 -3.98 2.91
CA ASN A 228 59.39 -3.62 4.33
C ASN A 228 58.70 -2.28 4.64
N GLN A 229 57.88 -1.75 3.72
CA GLN A 229 56.78 -0.90 4.13
C GLN A 229 55.85 -1.79 4.93
N ARG A 230 56.15 -1.98 6.23
CA ARG A 230 55.10 -2.16 7.21
C ARG A 230 54.09 -1.09 6.82
N PRO A 231 52.91 -1.43 6.29
CA PRO A 231 51.91 -0.41 6.02
C PRO A 231 51.90 0.40 7.30
N ALA A 232 52.15 1.72 7.18
CA ALA A 232 52.01 2.61 8.33
C ALA A 232 50.72 2.15 8.98
N LYS A 233 50.81 1.66 10.22
CA LYS A 233 49.75 0.87 10.85
C LYS A 233 48.58 1.83 11.00
N MET A 234 47.84 2.00 9.91
CA MET A 234 46.80 3.00 9.81
C MET A 234 45.83 2.53 10.87
N ALA A 235 45.51 3.43 11.79
CA ALA A 235 44.50 3.13 12.78
C ALA A 235 43.30 2.53 12.03
N PRO A 236 42.79 1.36 12.46
CA PRO A 236 41.64 0.73 11.82
C PRO A 236 40.56 1.78 11.59
N LEU A 237 39.85 1.69 10.47
CA LEU A 237 38.82 2.67 10.15
C LEU A 237 37.81 2.69 11.29
N VAL A 238 37.41 3.88 11.75
CA VAL A 238 36.48 3.97 12.90
C VAL A 238 35.15 3.28 12.54
N ALA A 239 34.83 3.23 11.26
CA ALA A 239 33.67 2.55 10.70
C ALA A 239 33.84 1.04 10.44
N THR A 240 35.04 0.43 10.57
CA THR A 240 35.27 -0.96 10.13
C THR A 240 34.31 -1.96 10.78
N ALA A 241 34.15 -1.92 12.11
CA ALA A 241 33.26 -2.84 12.82
C ALA A 241 31.79 -2.68 12.41
N ALA A 242 31.34 -1.43 12.21
CA ALA A 242 29.97 -1.16 11.75
C ALA A 242 29.76 -1.60 10.29
N LEU A 243 30.76 -1.47 9.42
CA LEU A 243 30.68 -1.93 8.04
C LEU A 243 30.66 -3.46 7.93
N GLU A 244 31.44 -4.15 8.75
CA GLU A 244 31.40 -5.61 8.83
C GLU A 244 30.02 -6.08 9.35
N ALA A 245 29.51 -5.45 10.40
CA ALA A 245 28.18 -5.75 10.93
C ALA A 245 27.08 -5.43 9.91
N HIS A 246 27.21 -4.34 9.14
CA HIS A 246 26.32 -4.01 8.03
C HIS A 246 26.34 -5.10 6.94
N GLY A 247 27.54 -5.55 6.53
CA GLY A 247 27.68 -6.62 5.54
C GLY A 247 26.97 -7.90 5.97
N LYS A 248 27.18 -8.34 7.21
CA LYS A 248 26.50 -9.52 7.80
C LYS A 248 24.98 -9.33 7.86
N MET A 249 24.51 -8.15 8.21
CA MET A 249 23.08 -7.83 8.24
C MET A 249 22.46 -7.91 6.84
N VAL A 250 23.11 -7.29 5.83
CA VAL A 250 22.65 -7.32 4.43
C VAL A 250 22.63 -8.74 3.88
N GLU A 251 23.69 -9.52 4.12
CA GLU A 251 23.77 -10.92 3.72
C GLU A 251 22.62 -11.74 4.35
N ALA A 252 22.38 -11.57 5.65
CA ALA A 252 21.31 -12.25 6.36
C ALA A 252 19.93 -11.91 5.78
N PHE A 253 19.67 -10.64 5.43
CA PHE A 253 18.41 -10.24 4.80
C PHE A 253 18.26 -10.72 3.37
N ASN A 254 19.34 -10.71 2.57
CA ASN A 254 19.33 -11.24 1.21
C ASN A 254 19.02 -12.74 1.20
N ALA A 255 19.54 -13.51 2.16
CA ALA A 255 19.23 -14.92 2.32
C ALA A 255 17.74 -15.18 2.64
N GLU A 256 17.01 -14.20 3.17
CA GLU A 256 15.61 -14.35 3.60
C GLU A 256 14.59 -13.83 2.57
N MET A 257 15.04 -13.12 1.53
CA MET A 257 14.14 -12.57 0.50
C MET A 257 13.33 -13.64 -0.27
N SER A 258 13.71 -14.91 -0.19
CA SER A 258 13.02 -16.03 -0.84
C SER A 258 11.80 -16.58 -0.07
N GLY A 259 11.43 -15.98 1.07
CA GLY A 259 10.13 -16.21 1.70
C GLY A 259 10.20 -16.22 3.22
N ASN A 260 9.96 -15.07 3.84
CA ASN A 260 9.73 -15.06 5.28
C ASN A 260 8.46 -15.87 5.64
N ALA A 261 8.44 -16.41 6.86
CA ALA A 261 7.37 -17.30 7.29
C ALA A 261 5.99 -16.64 7.22
N PHE A 262 5.92 -15.34 7.54
CA PHE A 262 4.67 -14.59 7.54
C PHE A 262 4.05 -14.52 6.14
N THR A 263 4.82 -14.11 5.13
CA THR A 263 4.36 -14.02 3.73
C THR A 263 3.90 -15.39 3.22
N ARG A 264 4.58 -16.48 3.59
CA ARG A 264 4.12 -17.84 3.22
C ARG A 264 2.78 -18.19 3.82
N VAL A 265 2.58 -17.96 5.12
CA VAL A 265 1.28 -18.23 5.78
C VAL A 265 0.18 -17.35 5.20
N GLN A 266 0.48 -16.07 4.93
CA GLN A 266 -0.45 -15.15 4.30
C GLN A 266 -0.85 -15.59 2.90
N GLN A 267 0.12 -16.02 2.08
CA GLN A 267 -0.14 -16.52 0.73
C GLN A 267 -0.98 -17.80 0.76
N GLN A 268 -0.71 -18.73 1.68
CA GLN A 268 -1.54 -19.92 1.88
C GLN A 268 -2.99 -19.56 2.24
N LEU A 269 -3.19 -18.62 3.16
CA LEU A 269 -4.52 -18.12 3.50
C LEU A 269 -5.22 -17.53 2.26
N GLN A 270 -4.54 -16.69 1.49
CA GLN A 270 -5.10 -16.09 0.27
C GLN A 270 -5.49 -17.14 -0.77
N THR A 271 -4.63 -18.13 -1.02
CA THR A 271 -4.91 -19.24 -1.94
C THR A 271 -6.16 -20.01 -1.52
N GLU A 272 -6.32 -20.30 -0.23
CA GLU A 272 -7.50 -21.03 0.25
C GLU A 272 -8.78 -20.20 0.25
N LEU A 273 -8.70 -18.89 0.53
CA LEU A 273 -9.84 -17.99 0.38
C LEU A 273 -10.31 -17.89 -1.07
N GLU A 274 -9.37 -17.78 -2.01
CA GLU A 274 -9.69 -17.75 -3.43
C GLU A 274 -10.30 -19.07 -3.90
N ALA A 275 -9.84 -20.22 -3.38
CA ALA A 275 -10.46 -21.51 -3.66
C ALA A 275 -11.90 -21.59 -3.12
N VAL A 276 -12.19 -21.04 -1.93
CA VAL A 276 -13.56 -20.97 -1.38
C VAL A 276 -14.45 -20.10 -2.28
N LYS A 277 -13.94 -18.95 -2.72
CA LYS A 277 -14.66 -18.02 -3.63
C LYS A 277 -14.94 -18.65 -4.99
N GLN A 278 -13.98 -19.35 -5.58
CA GLN A 278 -14.17 -20.05 -6.86
C GLN A 278 -15.23 -21.15 -6.73
N GLN A 279 -15.27 -21.88 -5.61
CA GLN A 279 -16.30 -22.90 -5.36
C GLN A 279 -17.69 -22.30 -5.18
N GLU A 280 -17.79 -21.13 -4.52
CA GLU A 280 -19.04 -20.36 -4.42
C GLU A 280 -19.54 -19.95 -5.81
N GLN A 281 -18.67 -19.39 -6.64
CA GLN A 281 -18.99 -18.94 -8.00
C GLN A 281 -19.34 -20.08 -8.96
N ALA A 282 -18.73 -21.26 -8.77
CA ALA A 282 -18.98 -22.43 -9.61
C ALA A 282 -20.37 -23.06 -9.38
N ARG A 283 -21.08 -22.68 -8.31
CA ARG A 283 -22.41 -23.20 -7.98
C ARG A 283 -23.43 -22.06 -7.99
N PRO A 284 -23.89 -21.63 -9.18
CA PRO A 284 -24.88 -20.57 -9.26
C PRO A 284 -26.12 -20.99 -8.49
N VAL A 285 -26.54 -20.12 -7.58
CA VAL A 285 -27.77 -20.31 -6.82
C VAL A 285 -28.90 -19.72 -7.64
N THR A 286 -29.99 -20.48 -7.83
CA THR A 286 -31.20 -19.91 -8.43
C THR A 286 -31.71 -18.80 -7.53
N GLU A 287 -31.90 -17.60 -8.09
CA GLU A 287 -32.49 -16.50 -7.35
C GLU A 287 -33.88 -16.91 -6.85
N ALA A 288 -34.03 -16.99 -5.54
CA ALA A 288 -35.32 -17.25 -4.92
C ALA A 288 -36.18 -16.00 -5.08
N ARG A 289 -37.45 -16.20 -5.44
CA ARG A 289 -38.41 -15.10 -5.53
C ARG A 289 -38.72 -14.58 -4.13
N GLU A 290 -39.21 -13.35 -4.07
CA GLU A 290 -39.87 -12.84 -2.88
C GLU A 290 -41.01 -13.80 -2.48
N GLY A 291 -41.28 -13.99 -1.20
CA GLY A 291 -42.28 -14.97 -0.74
C GLY A 291 -41.89 -16.46 -0.85
N ASP A 292 -40.94 -16.85 -1.71
CA ASP A 292 -40.41 -18.22 -1.76
C ASP A 292 -39.45 -18.49 -0.59
N CYS A 293 -40.02 -18.65 0.61
CA CYS A 293 -39.23 -18.89 1.82
C CYS A 293 -38.35 -20.14 1.73
N ALA A 294 -38.77 -21.17 1.00
CA ALA A 294 -37.99 -22.39 0.84
C ALA A 294 -36.76 -22.15 -0.04
N GLY A 295 -36.91 -21.47 -1.17
CA GLY A 295 -35.81 -21.01 -2.02
C GLY A 295 -34.88 -20.07 -1.27
N GLN A 296 -35.42 -19.03 -0.62
CA GLN A 296 -34.61 -18.07 0.13
C GLN A 296 -33.83 -18.75 1.26
N ARG A 297 -34.43 -19.74 1.94
CA ARG A 297 -33.74 -20.53 2.95
C ARG A 297 -32.59 -21.33 2.36
N LYS A 298 -32.79 -21.99 1.22
CA LYS A 298 -31.71 -22.70 0.51
C LYS A 298 -30.57 -21.75 0.14
N ASN A 299 -30.90 -20.56 -0.36
CA ASN A 299 -29.90 -19.54 -0.72
C ASN A 299 -29.14 -19.06 0.53
N PHE A 300 -29.86 -18.76 1.60
CA PHE A 300 -29.27 -18.38 2.89
C PHE A 300 -28.33 -19.46 3.42
N ASP A 301 -28.77 -20.71 3.49
CA ASP A 301 -27.96 -21.83 3.96
C ASP A 301 -26.75 -22.05 3.06
N PHE A 302 -26.90 -21.89 1.74
CA PHE A 302 -25.81 -21.92 0.78
C PHE A 302 -24.74 -20.86 1.09
N TYR A 303 -25.11 -19.58 1.21
CA TYR A 303 -24.13 -18.52 1.50
C TYR A 303 -23.52 -18.68 2.89
N ARG A 304 -24.34 -19.06 3.88
CA ARG A 304 -23.91 -19.31 5.26
C ARG A 304 -22.84 -20.39 5.33
N GLN A 305 -22.88 -21.42 4.48
CA GLN A 305 -21.84 -22.45 4.42
C GLN A 305 -20.48 -21.88 3.99
N TYR A 306 -20.45 -20.95 3.03
CA TYR A 306 -19.20 -20.33 2.55
C TYR A 306 -18.68 -19.30 3.55
N THR A 307 -19.57 -18.54 4.18
CA THR A 307 -19.21 -17.68 5.32
C THR A 307 -18.57 -18.50 6.43
N LYS A 308 -19.16 -19.65 6.80
CA LYS A 308 -18.59 -20.57 7.78
C LYS A 308 -17.18 -21.02 7.40
N ARG A 309 -16.99 -21.46 6.14
CA ARG A 309 -15.67 -21.91 5.67
C ARG A 309 -14.63 -20.81 5.73
N ARG A 310 -14.97 -19.56 5.41
CA ARG A 310 -14.07 -18.41 5.57
C ARG A 310 -13.71 -18.17 7.05
N LEU A 311 -14.70 -18.24 7.96
CA LEU A 311 -14.46 -18.15 9.40
C LEU A 311 -13.55 -19.28 9.91
N ASP A 312 -13.73 -20.51 9.41
CA ASP A 312 -12.90 -21.67 9.75
C ASP A 312 -11.44 -21.44 9.28
N LEU A 313 -11.24 -20.90 8.07
CA LEU A 313 -9.90 -20.53 7.56
C LEU A 313 -9.24 -19.46 8.44
N TYR A 314 -9.96 -18.40 8.80
CA TYR A 314 -9.46 -17.33 9.67
C TYR A 314 -9.06 -17.86 11.04
N THR A 315 -9.90 -18.71 11.62
CA THR A 315 -9.63 -19.38 12.90
C THR A 315 -8.37 -20.25 12.84
N ARG A 316 -8.15 -20.96 11.72
CA ARG A 316 -6.99 -21.83 11.53
C ARG A 316 -5.69 -21.06 11.29
N PHE A 317 -5.74 -19.94 10.55
CA PHE A 317 -4.55 -19.20 10.15
C PHE A 317 -4.11 -18.10 11.13
N LEU A 318 -5.01 -17.54 11.93
CA LEU A 318 -4.66 -16.48 12.87
C LEU A 318 -3.50 -16.87 13.83
N PRO A 319 -3.49 -18.03 14.49
CA PRO A 319 -2.39 -18.43 15.37
C PRO A 319 -1.06 -18.60 14.61
N GLN A 320 -1.12 -19.05 13.36
CA GLN A 320 0.06 -19.23 12.50
C GLN A 320 0.65 -17.87 12.10
N LEU A 321 -0.21 -16.92 11.71
CA LEU A 321 0.21 -15.54 11.39
C LEU A 321 0.84 -14.86 12.61
N ASN A 322 0.25 -15.02 13.80
CA ASN A 322 0.80 -14.48 15.03
C ASN A 322 2.18 -15.10 15.36
N THR A 323 2.30 -16.43 15.26
CA THR A 323 3.58 -17.14 15.48
C THR A 323 4.65 -16.68 14.48
N ALA A 324 4.28 -16.57 13.20
CA ALA A 324 5.18 -16.11 12.16
C ALA A 324 5.63 -14.67 12.38
N TRP A 325 4.71 -13.79 12.82
CA TRP A 325 5.03 -12.40 13.17
C TRP A 325 6.01 -12.31 14.35
N THR A 326 5.76 -13.03 15.45
CA THR A 326 6.66 -13.04 16.63
C THR A 326 8.05 -13.57 16.28
N THR A 327 8.10 -14.65 15.49
CA THR A 327 9.35 -15.23 14.97
C THR A 327 10.11 -14.21 14.13
N GLN A 328 9.42 -13.55 13.19
CA GLN A 328 10.02 -12.53 12.33
C GLN A 328 10.55 -11.35 13.12
N LYS A 329 9.77 -10.84 14.08
CA LYS A 329 10.16 -9.72 14.95
C LYS A 329 11.44 -10.03 15.71
N THR A 330 11.52 -11.22 16.30
CA THR A 330 12.69 -11.68 17.05
C THR A 330 13.91 -11.82 16.15
N LEU A 331 13.75 -12.46 14.99
CA LEU A 331 14.82 -12.69 14.02
C LEU A 331 15.38 -11.39 13.45
N VAL A 332 14.52 -10.47 13.02
CA VAL A 332 14.96 -9.17 12.50
C VAL A 332 15.67 -8.39 13.60
N LYS A 333 15.09 -8.32 14.81
CA LYS A 333 15.70 -7.59 15.94
C LYS A 333 17.10 -8.14 16.24
N SER A 334 17.29 -9.45 16.27
CA SER A 334 18.61 -10.05 16.53
C SER A 334 19.62 -9.76 15.42
N ARG A 335 19.17 -9.68 14.16
CA ARG A 335 20.05 -9.40 13.00
C ARG A 335 20.50 -7.94 12.93
N VAL A 336 19.63 -7.00 13.30
CA VAL A 336 19.97 -5.57 13.25
C VAL A 336 20.75 -5.09 14.48
N THR A 337 20.63 -5.79 15.61
CA THR A 337 21.25 -5.39 16.88
C THR A 337 22.77 -5.21 16.79
N PRO A 338 23.57 -6.13 16.19
CA PRO A 338 25.01 -5.94 16.05
C PRO A 338 25.38 -4.68 15.26
N PHE A 339 24.70 -4.44 14.13
CA PHE A 339 24.94 -3.26 13.32
C PHE A 339 24.58 -1.97 14.09
N GLN A 340 23.42 -1.91 14.72
CA GLN A 340 23.03 -0.76 15.53
C GLN A 340 23.99 -0.52 16.70
N THR A 341 24.50 -1.59 17.33
CA THR A 341 25.46 -1.51 18.45
C THR A 341 26.79 -0.92 18.02
N GLU A 342 27.33 -1.36 16.88
CA GLU A 342 28.57 -0.77 16.34
C GLU A 342 28.34 0.64 15.82
N LEU A 343 27.20 0.88 15.17
CA LEU A 343 26.84 2.21 14.72
C LEU A 343 26.71 3.19 15.89
N ALA A 344 26.18 2.74 17.04
CA ALA A 344 26.05 3.50 18.29
C ALA A 344 27.41 4.02 18.82
N LYS A 345 28.53 3.39 18.46
CA LYS A 345 29.88 3.82 18.86
C LYS A 345 30.49 4.91 17.98
N ILE A 346 29.93 5.15 16.79
CA ILE A 346 30.49 6.07 15.79
C ILE A 346 29.75 7.42 15.78
N HIS A 347 30.47 8.52 15.83
CA HIS A 347 29.97 9.88 15.58
C HIS A 347 30.26 10.29 14.13
N TYR A 348 29.24 10.24 13.26
CA TYR A 348 29.38 10.47 11.81
C TYR A 348 30.17 11.72 11.41
N GLY A 349 30.10 12.81 12.17
CA GLY A 349 30.79 14.07 11.85
C GLY A 349 32.11 14.29 12.57
N ASP A 350 32.35 13.56 13.66
CA ASP A 350 33.50 13.82 14.55
C ASP A 350 34.56 12.73 14.37
N ASP A 351 34.14 11.48 14.14
CA ASP A 351 35.03 10.33 14.00
C ASP A 351 35.44 10.03 12.54
N ILE A 352 34.58 10.35 11.56
CA ILE A 352 34.82 10.09 10.13
C ILE A 352 35.39 11.35 9.49
N GLN A 353 36.68 11.58 9.71
CA GLN A 353 37.39 12.75 9.16
C GLN A 353 38.14 12.44 7.87
N ARG A 354 38.53 11.18 7.67
CA ARG A 354 39.39 10.79 6.55
C ARG A 354 38.59 10.76 5.24
N PRO A 355 39.11 11.36 4.15
CA PRO A 355 38.45 11.35 2.84
C PRO A 355 38.05 9.95 2.38
N GLU A 356 38.88 8.93 2.62
CA GLU A 356 38.59 7.54 2.30
C GLU A 356 37.45 6.94 3.13
N GLU A 357 37.22 7.43 4.35
CA GLU A 357 36.13 6.95 5.21
C GLU A 357 34.78 7.58 4.87
N LYS A 358 34.78 8.78 4.25
CA LYS A 358 33.54 9.46 3.84
C LYS A 358 32.71 8.63 2.87
N ASN A 359 33.38 7.85 2.02
CA ASN A 359 32.70 6.92 1.10
C ASN A 359 31.81 5.90 1.82
N PHE A 360 32.09 5.59 3.09
CA PHE A 360 31.32 4.64 3.90
C PHE A 360 30.06 5.22 4.52
N LEU A 361 29.90 6.55 4.59
CA LEU A 361 28.70 7.18 5.15
C LEU A 361 27.44 6.75 4.40
N SER A 362 27.54 6.61 3.08
CA SER A 362 26.45 6.10 2.23
C SER A 362 26.01 4.68 2.60
N ALA A 363 26.96 3.79 2.92
CA ALA A 363 26.69 2.41 3.32
C ALA A 363 26.06 2.34 4.71
N LEU A 364 26.57 3.13 5.67
CA LEU A 364 26.02 3.20 7.03
C LEU A 364 24.59 3.76 7.04
N ALA A 365 24.34 4.83 6.27
CA ALA A 365 23.00 5.37 6.05
C ALA A 365 22.07 4.35 5.36
N GLY A 366 22.58 3.63 4.35
CA GLY A 366 21.86 2.54 3.69
C GLY A 366 21.46 1.43 4.67
N GLY A 367 22.34 1.06 5.59
CA GLY A 367 22.04 0.13 6.67
C GLY A 367 20.90 0.59 7.57
N GLN A 368 20.87 1.88 7.94
CA GLN A 368 19.77 2.45 8.73
C GLN A 368 18.44 2.46 7.97
N GLN A 369 18.46 2.79 6.67
CA GLN A 369 17.27 2.70 5.81
C GLN A 369 16.75 1.27 5.73
N LEU A 370 17.65 0.29 5.62
CA LEU A 370 17.28 -1.13 5.59
C LEU A 370 16.62 -1.57 6.91
N MET A 371 17.20 -1.22 8.05
CA MET A 371 16.59 -1.48 9.37
C MET A 371 15.20 -0.87 9.50
N LEU A 372 15.04 0.38 9.06
CA LEU A 372 13.77 1.09 9.09
C LEU A 372 12.71 0.40 8.22
N GLY A 373 13.07 -0.05 7.02
CA GLY A 373 12.19 -0.81 6.14
C GLY A 373 11.70 -2.10 6.81
N GLN A 374 12.54 -2.77 7.59
CA GLN A 374 12.14 -3.97 8.33
C GLN A 374 11.15 -3.67 9.47
N VAL A 375 11.31 -2.55 10.18
CA VAL A 375 10.34 -2.09 11.19
C VAL A 375 8.99 -1.79 10.54
N GLN A 376 9.00 -1.07 9.40
CA GLN A 376 7.78 -0.75 8.64
C GLN A 376 7.08 -2.03 8.15
N GLN A 377 7.83 -3.02 7.68
CA GLN A 377 7.29 -4.31 7.27
C GLN A 377 6.60 -5.05 8.43
N LEU A 378 7.23 -5.11 9.60
CA LEU A 378 6.64 -5.72 10.81
C LEU A 378 5.38 -4.98 11.29
N ALA A 379 5.35 -3.65 11.19
CA ALA A 379 4.17 -2.84 11.49
C ALA A 379 3.03 -3.13 10.49
N GLY A 380 3.35 -3.23 9.19
CA GLY A 380 2.41 -3.65 8.15
C GLY A 380 1.82 -5.03 8.41
N TYR A 381 2.63 -6.00 8.84
CA TYR A 381 2.15 -7.32 9.24
C TYR A 381 1.21 -7.30 10.45
N SER A 382 1.54 -6.51 11.48
CA SER A 382 0.64 -6.32 12.62
C SER A 382 -0.69 -5.71 12.18
N SER A 383 -0.63 -4.66 11.35
CA SER A 383 -1.80 -3.98 10.78
C SER A 383 -2.70 -4.93 9.97
N ALA A 384 -2.13 -5.80 9.15
CA ALA A 384 -2.87 -6.78 8.35
C ALA A 384 -3.63 -7.81 9.22
N ILE A 385 -3.06 -8.23 10.36
CA ILE A 385 -3.78 -9.12 11.28
C ILE A 385 -4.94 -8.38 11.98
N TYR A 386 -4.81 -7.08 12.27
CA TYR A 386 -5.96 -6.29 12.77
C TYR A 386 -7.08 -6.16 11.74
N ASP A 387 -6.77 -5.99 10.45
CA ASP A 387 -7.78 -6.02 9.38
C ASP A 387 -8.47 -7.39 9.31
N LEU A 388 -7.69 -8.47 9.41
CA LEU A 388 -8.23 -9.83 9.47
C LEU A 388 -9.19 -10.01 10.67
N ASN A 389 -8.88 -9.42 11.83
CA ASN A 389 -9.76 -9.45 12.99
C ASN A 389 -11.09 -8.73 12.72
N GLN A 390 -11.05 -7.55 12.10
CA GLN A 390 -12.27 -6.82 11.75
C GLN A 390 -13.12 -7.60 10.73
N GLU A 391 -12.50 -8.13 9.68
CA GLU A 391 -13.21 -8.93 8.67
C GLU A 391 -13.83 -10.19 9.27
N TYR A 392 -13.13 -10.86 10.20
CA TYR A 392 -13.70 -11.99 10.93
C TYR A 392 -14.96 -11.61 11.70
N LEU A 393 -14.95 -10.47 12.41
CA LEU A 393 -16.09 -10.01 13.19
C LEU A 393 -17.28 -9.67 12.29
N ASP A 394 -17.04 -9.04 11.15
CA ASP A 394 -18.08 -8.71 10.17
C ASP A 394 -18.70 -9.99 9.56
N LEU A 395 -17.87 -10.97 9.20
CA LEU A 395 -18.34 -12.28 8.73
C LEU A 395 -19.06 -13.06 9.83
N LYS A 396 -18.61 -12.96 11.08
CA LYS A 396 -19.27 -13.62 12.22
C LYS A 396 -20.64 -13.03 12.47
N ALA A 397 -20.77 -11.71 12.42
CA ALA A 397 -22.06 -11.02 12.51
C ALA A 397 -23.00 -11.42 11.37
N LEU A 398 -22.49 -11.60 10.14
CA LEU A 398 -23.26 -12.10 9.01
C LEU A 398 -23.70 -13.56 9.21
N TYR A 399 -22.80 -14.43 9.70
CA TYR A 399 -23.07 -15.85 9.96
C TYR A 399 -24.08 -16.08 11.09
N ASP A 400 -24.02 -15.24 12.13
CA ASP A 400 -24.90 -15.29 13.30
C ASP A 400 -26.27 -14.68 13.02
N ARG A 401 -26.41 -13.89 11.95
CA ARG A 401 -27.70 -13.34 11.53
C ARG A 401 -28.69 -14.48 11.31
N PRO A 402 -29.83 -14.53 12.02
CA PRO A 402 -30.81 -15.58 11.81
C PRO A 402 -31.40 -15.46 10.40
N PHE A 403 -31.75 -16.61 9.81
CA PHE A 403 -32.56 -16.61 8.60
C PHE A 403 -33.88 -15.90 8.87
N LYS A 404 -34.20 -14.93 8.02
CA LYS A 404 -35.50 -14.27 7.98
C LYS A 404 -35.99 -14.33 6.55
N CYS A 405 -37.13 -14.99 6.34
CA CYS A 405 -37.77 -14.98 5.03
C CYS A 405 -38.28 -13.58 4.71
N GLU A 406 -37.99 -13.10 3.51
CA GLU A 406 -38.66 -11.96 2.91
C GLU A 406 -40.05 -12.43 2.45
N GLU A 407 -41.04 -12.11 3.27
CA GLU A 407 -42.46 -12.34 3.01
C GLU A 407 -42.90 -11.60 1.73
N ALA A 408 -43.88 -12.15 1.01
CA ALA A 408 -44.39 -11.51 -0.20
C ALA A 408 -45.09 -10.18 0.10
N VAL A 409 -44.58 -9.07 -0.44
CA VAL A 409 -45.18 -7.73 -0.38
C VAL A 409 -46.23 -7.59 -1.49
N CYS A 410 -47.49 -7.95 -1.22
CA CYS A 410 -48.51 -8.07 -2.27
C CYS A 410 -49.95 -7.70 -1.88
N PHE A 411 -50.82 -7.63 -2.88
CA PHE A 411 -52.26 -7.38 -2.83
C PHE A 411 -53.08 -8.59 -3.34
N PRO A 412 -54.32 -8.79 -2.88
CA PRO A 412 -55.22 -9.77 -3.50
C PRO A 412 -55.62 -9.38 -4.92
N ALA A 413 -56.07 -10.36 -5.73
CA ALA A 413 -56.39 -10.19 -7.15
C ALA A 413 -57.35 -9.06 -7.50
N TYR A 414 -58.25 -8.70 -6.57
CA TYR A 414 -59.29 -7.68 -6.74
C TYR A 414 -58.84 -6.26 -6.36
N ALA A 415 -57.63 -6.10 -5.81
CA ALA A 415 -57.13 -4.78 -5.42
C ALA A 415 -57.10 -3.83 -6.63
N ARG A 416 -57.54 -2.60 -6.44
CA ARG A 416 -57.83 -1.66 -7.53
C ARG A 416 -56.70 -0.66 -7.72
N VAL A 417 -56.04 -0.70 -8.88
CA VAL A 417 -54.92 0.17 -9.24
C VAL A 417 -55.45 1.37 -10.02
N ALA A 418 -55.04 2.58 -9.64
CA ALA A 418 -55.48 3.81 -10.30
C ALA A 418 -54.75 4.05 -11.63
N LEU A 419 -55.50 4.41 -12.67
CA LEU A 419 -55.00 4.74 -14.01
C LEU A 419 -55.02 6.26 -14.26
N PRO A 420 -54.22 6.78 -15.21
CA PRO A 420 -54.18 8.21 -15.52
C PRO A 420 -55.50 8.81 -16.03
N ASP A 421 -56.41 8.00 -16.55
CA ASP A 421 -57.73 8.42 -17.03
C ASP A 421 -58.80 8.48 -15.91
N GLY A 422 -58.38 8.28 -14.65
CA GLY A 422 -59.26 8.28 -13.48
C GLY A 422 -60.01 6.96 -13.26
N ARG A 423 -59.89 5.98 -14.16
CA ARG A 423 -60.42 4.63 -13.92
C ARG A 423 -59.53 3.87 -12.96
N GLU A 424 -60.12 2.83 -12.36
CA GLU A 424 -59.39 1.84 -11.59
C GLU A 424 -59.53 0.45 -12.22
N VAL A 425 -58.47 -0.34 -12.19
CA VAL A 425 -58.45 -1.70 -12.73
C VAL A 425 -57.92 -2.67 -11.68
N HIS A 426 -58.47 -3.88 -11.63
CA HIS A 426 -57.96 -4.93 -10.75
C HIS A 426 -56.48 -5.21 -11.04
N ILE A 427 -55.64 -5.34 -10.01
CA ILE A 427 -54.21 -5.57 -10.13
C ILE A 427 -53.88 -6.83 -10.96
N SER A 428 -54.73 -7.87 -10.88
CA SER A 428 -54.63 -9.09 -11.68
C SER A 428 -54.80 -8.88 -13.20
N LYS A 429 -55.32 -7.73 -13.63
CA LYS A 429 -55.50 -7.34 -15.04
C LYS A 429 -54.41 -6.41 -15.56
N VAL A 430 -53.62 -5.81 -14.67
CA VAL A 430 -52.47 -4.98 -15.04
C VAL A 430 -51.36 -5.86 -15.63
N ARG A 431 -50.62 -5.34 -16.61
CA ARG A 431 -49.52 -6.01 -17.30
C ARG A 431 -48.27 -5.13 -17.32
N PRO A 432 -47.05 -5.72 -17.43
CA PRO A 432 -45.86 -4.96 -17.74
C PRO A 432 -46.06 -4.14 -19.03
N GLY A 433 -45.67 -2.87 -18.99
CA GLY A 433 -45.89 -1.91 -20.07
C GLY A 433 -47.09 -0.98 -19.85
N ASP A 434 -48.08 -1.38 -19.04
CA ASP A 434 -49.22 -0.53 -18.68
C ASP A 434 -48.77 0.73 -17.93
N VAL A 435 -49.58 1.79 -18.00
CA VAL A 435 -49.34 3.05 -17.30
C VAL A 435 -50.34 3.19 -16.18
N VAL A 436 -49.83 3.37 -14.96
CA VAL A 436 -50.61 3.58 -13.74
C VAL A 436 -50.25 4.93 -13.12
N LEU A 437 -50.97 5.35 -12.10
CA LEU A 437 -50.60 6.54 -11.32
C LEU A 437 -49.62 6.17 -10.20
N GLY A 438 -48.56 6.98 -10.08
CA GLY A 438 -47.61 6.98 -8.98
C GLY A 438 -47.32 8.40 -8.50
N ARG A 439 -46.32 8.53 -7.65
CA ARG A 439 -45.82 9.78 -7.08
C ARG A 439 -44.34 9.94 -7.38
N ASP A 440 -43.97 11.08 -7.94
CA ASP A 440 -42.58 11.47 -8.07
C ASP A 440 -42.06 11.90 -6.68
N ALA A 441 -41.04 11.21 -6.17
CA ALA A 441 -40.51 11.47 -4.84
C ALA A 441 -39.81 12.84 -4.69
N ARG A 442 -39.33 13.43 -5.79
CA ARG A 442 -38.63 14.73 -5.80
C ARG A 442 -39.62 15.89 -5.83
N THR A 443 -40.63 15.81 -6.70
CA THR A 443 -41.61 16.89 -6.89
C THR A 443 -42.82 16.75 -5.97
N GLY A 444 -43.03 15.56 -5.40
CA GLY A 444 -44.19 15.22 -4.59
C GLY A 444 -45.50 15.14 -5.38
N ARG A 445 -45.46 15.23 -6.71
CA ARG A 445 -46.66 15.25 -7.58
C ARG A 445 -47.08 13.86 -8.00
N VAL A 446 -48.38 13.70 -8.26
CA VAL A 446 -48.93 12.53 -8.94
C VAL A 446 -48.46 12.55 -10.40
N VAL A 447 -47.91 11.44 -10.86
CA VAL A 447 -47.38 11.29 -12.22
C VAL A 447 -47.79 9.93 -12.80
N PRO A 448 -48.04 9.82 -14.11
CA PRO A 448 -48.10 8.53 -14.78
C PRO A 448 -46.75 7.81 -14.65
N THR A 449 -46.77 6.52 -14.38
CA THR A 449 -45.56 5.67 -14.31
C THR A 449 -45.81 4.35 -15.01
N ARG A 450 -44.80 3.83 -15.72
CA ARG A 450 -44.92 2.53 -16.38
C ARG A 450 -44.71 1.39 -15.38
N VAL A 451 -45.51 0.34 -15.53
CA VAL A 451 -45.30 -0.94 -14.87
C VAL A 451 -44.14 -1.66 -15.57
N VAL A 452 -43.03 -1.87 -14.87
CA VAL A 452 -41.85 -2.57 -15.40
C VAL A 452 -41.94 -4.08 -15.19
N ARG A 453 -42.62 -4.53 -14.14
CA ARG A 453 -42.78 -5.95 -13.79
C ARG A 453 -44.06 -6.18 -13.00
N LEU A 454 -44.65 -7.37 -13.18
CA LEU A 454 -45.77 -7.87 -12.37
C LEU A 454 -45.26 -9.08 -11.59
N ASP A 455 -45.27 -8.98 -10.27
CA ASP A 455 -44.93 -10.08 -9.37
C ASP A 455 -46.22 -10.80 -8.99
N ILE A 456 -46.23 -12.13 -9.14
CA ILE A 456 -47.36 -13.01 -8.82
C ILE A 456 -46.83 -14.10 -7.90
N HIS A 457 -47.47 -14.25 -6.75
CA HIS A 457 -47.15 -15.30 -5.78
C HIS A 457 -48.39 -16.17 -5.56
N ASP A 458 -48.27 -17.46 -5.86
CA ASP A 458 -49.34 -18.47 -5.84
C ASP A 458 -48.92 -19.78 -5.13
N GLU A 459 -47.80 -19.75 -4.41
CA GLU A 459 -47.18 -20.92 -3.78
C GLU A 459 -47.88 -21.34 -2.48
N GLN A 460 -48.57 -20.41 -1.82
CA GLN A 460 -49.23 -20.63 -0.53
C GLN A 460 -50.40 -19.66 -0.32
N LYS A 461 -51.15 -19.86 0.78
CA LYS A 461 -52.17 -18.90 1.22
C LYS A 461 -51.50 -17.75 1.97
N TYR A 462 -51.64 -16.54 1.46
CA TYR A 462 -51.04 -15.33 2.01
C TYR A 462 -52.00 -14.65 3.00
N PRO A 463 -51.60 -14.38 4.24
CA PRO A 463 -52.42 -13.62 5.18
C PRO A 463 -52.62 -12.20 4.66
N LEU A 464 -53.79 -11.63 4.93
CA LEU A 464 -54.16 -10.27 4.55
C LEU A 464 -54.57 -9.47 5.78
N VAL A 465 -54.30 -8.17 5.72
CA VAL A 465 -54.87 -7.14 6.59
C VAL A 465 -55.71 -6.19 5.75
N GLN A 466 -56.80 -5.69 6.33
CA GLN A 466 -57.60 -4.62 5.75
C GLN A 466 -57.33 -3.34 6.54
N LEU A 467 -57.01 -2.28 5.80
CA LEU A 467 -56.81 -0.93 6.31
C LEU A 467 -58.04 -0.10 5.98
N THR A 468 -58.65 0.54 6.98
CA THR A 468 -59.71 1.52 6.78
C THR A 468 -59.11 2.91 6.89
N ILE A 469 -59.11 3.65 5.79
CA ILE A 469 -58.35 4.88 5.59
C ILE A 469 -59.32 6.01 5.26
N GLY A 470 -59.28 7.11 6.02
CA GLY A 470 -60.26 8.17 5.89
C GLY A 470 -60.50 8.86 7.22
N VAL A 471 -61.43 9.81 7.25
CA VAL A 471 -61.79 10.51 8.50
C VAL A 471 -62.58 9.53 9.39
N PRO A 472 -62.24 9.40 10.70
CA PRO A 472 -62.95 8.49 11.57
C PRO A 472 -64.39 9.04 11.69
N PRO A 473 -65.42 8.18 11.75
CA PRO A 473 -66.81 8.61 11.77
C PRO A 473 -67.12 9.66 12.85
N VAL A 474 -66.40 9.60 13.98
CA VAL A 474 -66.53 10.54 15.11
C VAL A 474 -66.19 11.99 14.72
N TYR A 475 -65.34 12.19 13.71
CA TYR A 475 -64.92 13.52 13.23
C TYR A 475 -65.63 13.94 11.93
N ALA A 476 -66.42 13.05 11.31
CA ALA A 476 -67.08 13.30 10.03
C ALA A 476 -68.09 14.48 10.04
N GLY A 477 -68.43 15.02 11.22
CA GLY A 477 -69.28 16.21 11.39
C GLY A 477 -68.61 17.43 12.03
N LEU A 478 -67.30 17.37 12.31
CA LEU A 478 -66.55 18.48 12.93
C LEU A 478 -65.82 19.36 11.91
N ASP A 479 -65.65 18.88 10.68
CA ASP A 479 -65.07 19.66 9.59
C ASP A 479 -66.14 20.61 9.03
N ASN A 480 -66.26 21.79 9.64
CA ASN A 480 -67.23 22.83 9.30
C ASN A 480 -66.90 23.58 7.99
N THR A 481 -66.03 23.04 7.13
CA THR A 481 -65.66 23.70 5.87
C THR A 481 -66.85 23.64 4.90
N PRO A 482 -67.59 24.75 4.66
CA PRO A 482 -68.82 24.71 3.90
C PRO A 482 -68.53 24.30 2.45
N GLY A 483 -69.23 23.26 1.96
CA GLY A 483 -69.18 22.83 0.56
C GLY A 483 -68.18 21.73 0.22
N ARG A 484 -67.46 21.14 1.19
CA ARG A 484 -66.63 19.95 0.92
C ARG A 484 -67.46 18.67 1.10
N PRO A 485 -67.74 17.89 0.02
CA PRO A 485 -68.53 16.67 0.15
C PRO A 485 -67.79 15.63 0.99
N TYR A 486 -68.52 14.93 1.85
CA TYR A 486 -68.00 13.82 2.65
C TYR A 486 -67.38 12.75 1.73
N LYS A 487 -66.10 12.44 1.95
CA LYS A 487 -65.38 11.38 1.24
C LYS A 487 -65.52 10.09 2.06
N PRO A 488 -66.13 9.03 1.52
CA PRO A 488 -66.23 7.75 2.23
C PRO A 488 -64.83 7.20 2.53
N ALA A 489 -64.70 6.47 3.63
CA ALA A 489 -63.46 5.79 3.96
C ALA A 489 -63.08 4.81 2.84
N ALA A 490 -61.81 4.82 2.47
CA ALA A 490 -61.22 3.85 1.56
C ALA A 490 -60.84 2.58 2.34
N GLU A 491 -61.05 1.43 1.71
CA GLU A 491 -60.62 0.14 2.23
C GLU A 491 -59.48 -0.38 1.36
N LEU A 492 -58.38 -0.76 1.99
CA LEU A 492 -57.22 -1.35 1.33
C LEU A 492 -56.88 -2.70 1.96
N THR A 493 -57.07 -3.78 1.20
CA THR A 493 -56.65 -5.12 1.63
C THR A 493 -55.30 -5.47 1.05
N VAL A 494 -54.36 -5.86 1.90
CA VAL A 494 -52.95 -6.08 1.52
C VAL A 494 -52.28 -7.10 2.46
N THR A 495 -51.16 -7.67 2.06
CA THR A 495 -50.30 -8.48 2.95
C THR A 495 -49.73 -7.63 4.11
N PRO A 496 -49.57 -8.21 5.32
CA PRO A 496 -49.11 -7.48 6.52
C PRO A 496 -47.83 -6.66 6.33
N ASN A 497 -46.86 -7.17 5.58
CA ASN A 497 -45.55 -6.56 5.38
C ASN A 497 -45.52 -5.50 4.26
N HIS A 498 -46.63 -5.23 3.58
CA HIS A 498 -46.63 -4.35 2.42
C HIS A 498 -46.35 -2.89 2.80
N PRO A 499 -45.44 -2.17 2.11
CA PRO A 499 -45.07 -0.81 2.45
C PRO A 499 -46.14 0.17 1.98
N ILE A 500 -46.67 0.94 2.92
CA ILE A 500 -47.56 2.08 2.70
C ILE A 500 -46.74 3.36 2.86
N VAL A 501 -46.91 4.30 1.94
CA VAL A 501 -46.18 5.57 1.96
C VAL A 501 -46.93 6.59 2.83
N THR A 502 -46.28 7.04 3.91
CA THR A 502 -46.84 8.08 4.79
C THR A 502 -46.74 9.46 4.16
N ALA A 503 -47.43 10.46 4.72
CA ALA A 503 -47.38 11.85 4.27
C ALA A 503 -45.96 12.44 4.31
N GLU A 504 -45.14 11.99 5.25
CA GLU A 504 -43.73 12.35 5.43
C GLU A 504 -42.80 11.62 4.44
N GLY A 505 -43.35 10.72 3.61
CA GLY A 505 -42.60 9.93 2.63
C GLY A 505 -41.92 8.69 3.21
N GLN A 506 -42.21 8.31 4.47
CA GLN A 506 -41.73 7.05 5.03
C GLN A 506 -42.50 5.88 4.44
N GLN A 507 -41.84 4.72 4.33
CA GLN A 507 -42.50 3.47 3.96
C GLN A 507 -42.66 2.58 5.21
N LEU A 508 -43.88 2.46 5.71
CA LEU A 508 -44.22 1.63 6.86
C LEU A 508 -44.95 0.36 6.41
N ARG A 509 -44.69 -0.77 7.06
CA ARG A 509 -45.46 -2.01 6.82
C ARG A 509 -46.92 -1.78 7.19
N ALA A 510 -47.85 -2.37 6.45
CA ALA A 510 -49.28 -2.30 6.74
C ALA A 510 -49.62 -2.75 8.18
N ASP A 511 -48.92 -3.76 8.71
CA ASP A 511 -49.04 -4.25 10.09
C ASP A 511 -48.24 -3.48 11.14
N ALA A 512 -47.45 -2.48 10.72
CA ALA A 512 -46.75 -1.56 11.59
C ALA A 512 -47.45 -0.19 11.68
N LEU A 513 -48.35 0.13 10.74
CA LEU A 513 -49.16 1.34 10.78
C LEU A 513 -50.03 1.39 12.03
N ARG A 514 -50.11 2.57 12.63
CA ARG A 514 -50.92 2.86 13.82
C ARG A 514 -52.14 3.69 13.41
N PRO A 515 -53.26 3.57 14.13
CA PRO A 515 -54.34 4.54 14.00
C PRO A 515 -53.78 5.97 14.12
N SER A 516 -54.30 6.87 13.28
CA SER A 516 -53.86 8.26 13.12
C SER A 516 -52.54 8.50 12.38
N ASP A 517 -51.84 7.46 11.90
CA ASP A 517 -50.70 7.68 10.99
C ASP A 517 -51.17 8.38 9.71
N ASN A 518 -50.46 9.43 9.29
CA ASN A 518 -50.78 10.22 8.10
C ASN A 518 -50.40 9.48 6.83
N LEU A 519 -51.36 9.23 5.96
CA LEU A 519 -51.19 8.53 4.69
C LEU A 519 -51.47 9.45 3.51
N LEU A 520 -50.89 9.11 2.36
CA LEU A 520 -51.13 9.81 1.10
C LEU A 520 -52.26 9.13 0.32
N GLN A 521 -53.31 9.88 0.00
CA GLN A 521 -54.46 9.41 -0.76
C GLN A 521 -54.65 10.28 -2.01
N LEU A 522 -55.10 9.64 -3.09
CA LEU A 522 -55.52 10.27 -4.32
C LEU A 522 -56.91 10.91 -4.11
N SER A 523 -57.07 12.15 -4.57
CA SER A 523 -58.36 12.84 -4.65
C SER A 523 -59.02 12.62 -6.02
N SER A 524 -60.28 13.04 -6.16
CA SER A 524 -61.02 12.94 -7.42
C SER A 524 -60.41 13.74 -8.58
N ALA A 525 -59.54 14.71 -8.30
CA ALA A 525 -58.84 15.52 -9.30
C ALA A 525 -57.40 15.04 -9.56
N ALA A 526 -57.07 13.79 -9.22
CA ALA A 526 -55.72 13.25 -9.24
C ALA A 526 -54.69 14.09 -8.44
N ALA A 527 -55.17 14.84 -7.44
CA ALA A 527 -54.31 15.54 -6.50
C ALA A 527 -54.00 14.62 -5.29
N LEU A 528 -52.90 14.90 -4.61
CA LEU A 528 -52.54 14.22 -3.36
C LEU A 528 -53.17 14.94 -2.18
N GLU A 529 -53.82 14.16 -1.31
CA GLU A 529 -54.38 14.60 -0.03
C GLU A 529 -53.76 13.78 1.10
N THR A 530 -53.57 14.42 2.24
CA THR A 530 -53.24 13.70 3.48
C THR A 530 -54.52 13.19 4.12
N THR A 531 -54.52 11.92 4.49
CA THR A 531 -55.57 11.27 5.28
C THR A 531 -54.91 10.46 6.40
N HIS A 532 -55.65 9.66 7.14
CA HIS A 532 -55.06 8.83 8.19
C HIS A 532 -55.67 7.44 8.25
N LEU A 533 -54.91 6.52 8.84
CA LEU A 533 -55.42 5.20 9.18
C LEU A 533 -56.44 5.32 10.32
N THR A 534 -57.65 4.82 10.11
CA THR A 534 -58.69 4.76 11.15
C THR A 534 -58.68 3.43 11.86
N ASP A 535 -58.62 2.32 11.11
CA ASP A 535 -58.66 0.98 11.66
C ASP A 535 -57.81 -0.01 10.84
N ARG A 536 -57.39 -1.09 11.49
CA ARG A 536 -56.65 -2.20 10.89
C ARG A 536 -57.12 -3.52 11.47
N GLN A 537 -57.61 -4.40 10.61
CA GLN A 537 -58.11 -5.72 10.98
C GLN A 537 -57.53 -6.83 10.11
N ALA A 538 -57.55 -8.06 10.61
CA ALA A 538 -57.22 -9.24 9.81
C ALA A 538 -58.29 -9.45 8.73
N ALA A 539 -57.88 -9.79 7.50
CA ALA A 539 -58.74 -9.90 6.32
C ALA A 539 -58.68 -11.28 5.66
N GLY A 540 -58.41 -12.32 6.46
CA GLY A 540 -58.30 -13.70 5.99
C GLY A 540 -57.02 -13.96 5.18
N THR A 541 -57.14 -14.78 4.13
CA THR A 541 -56.01 -15.16 3.27
C THR A 541 -56.39 -15.14 1.78
N ALA A 542 -55.45 -14.85 0.89
CA ALA A 542 -55.61 -15.06 -0.55
C ALA A 542 -54.67 -16.17 -1.08
N PRO A 543 -55.13 -17.04 -1.99
CA PRO A 543 -54.30 -18.08 -2.60
C PRO A 543 -53.33 -17.53 -3.64
N VAL A 544 -53.63 -16.37 -4.22
CA VAL A 544 -52.79 -15.68 -5.21
C VAL A 544 -52.76 -14.20 -4.86
N VAL A 545 -51.56 -13.63 -4.80
CA VAL A 545 -51.33 -12.22 -4.51
C VAL A 545 -50.41 -11.60 -5.57
N TYR A 546 -50.53 -10.29 -5.77
CA TYR A 546 -49.92 -9.55 -6.86
C TYR A 546 -49.20 -8.31 -6.34
N ASN A 547 -48.09 -7.93 -6.97
CA ASN A 547 -47.41 -6.65 -6.75
C ASN A 547 -46.97 -6.06 -8.10
N LEU A 548 -46.97 -4.75 -8.22
CA LEU A 548 -46.44 -4.06 -9.40
C LEU A 548 -45.10 -3.48 -9.08
N ARG A 549 -44.13 -3.60 -9.98
CA ARG A 549 -42.92 -2.78 -10.00
C ARG A 549 -43.14 -1.65 -10.98
N THR A 550 -42.95 -0.41 -10.55
CA THR A 550 -43.12 0.78 -11.39
C THR A 550 -41.82 1.59 -11.48
N GLU A 551 -41.68 2.42 -12.52
CA GLU A 551 -40.51 3.29 -12.70
C GLU A 551 -40.32 4.26 -11.51
N THR A 552 -41.42 4.72 -10.89
CA THR A 552 -41.38 5.62 -9.73
C THR A 552 -41.14 4.90 -8.40
N GLY A 553 -41.15 3.57 -8.38
CA GLY A 553 -41.01 2.80 -7.15
C GLY A 553 -42.25 2.81 -6.23
N ASN A 554 -43.39 3.30 -6.73
CA ASN A 554 -44.64 3.41 -5.98
C ASN A 554 -45.83 3.58 -6.95
N TYR A 555 -47.05 3.30 -6.48
CA TYR A 555 -48.29 3.44 -7.24
C TYR A 555 -49.50 3.56 -6.30
N PHE A 556 -50.68 3.88 -6.84
CA PHE A 556 -51.90 3.99 -6.04
C PHE A 556 -52.78 2.73 -6.13
N VAL A 557 -53.18 2.21 -4.96
CA VAL A 557 -54.13 1.09 -4.82
C VAL A 557 -55.27 1.47 -3.88
N GLY A 558 -56.53 1.35 -4.31
CA GLY A 558 -57.68 1.83 -3.54
C GLY A 558 -57.59 3.32 -3.22
N GLY A 559 -56.96 4.08 -4.12
CA GLY A 559 -56.64 5.49 -3.91
C GLY A 559 -55.51 5.79 -2.92
N VAL A 560 -54.83 4.79 -2.33
CA VAL A 560 -53.76 5.01 -1.33
C VAL A 560 -52.39 4.76 -1.95
N LEU A 561 -51.40 5.60 -1.61
CA LEU A 561 -50.04 5.45 -2.14
C LEU A 561 -49.29 4.31 -1.45
N VAL A 562 -48.83 3.35 -2.24
CA VAL A 562 -48.12 2.16 -1.77
C VAL A 562 -46.74 2.05 -2.44
N GLY A 563 -45.77 1.46 -1.76
CA GLY A 563 -44.44 1.24 -2.29
C GLY A 563 -44.38 -0.03 -3.15
N SER A 564 -43.68 0.01 -4.28
CA SER A 564 -43.48 -1.17 -5.15
C SER A 564 -42.25 -2.00 -4.75
N LYS A 565 -42.00 -2.11 -3.44
CA LYS A 565 -40.72 -2.55 -2.88
C LYS A 565 -40.41 -4.00 -3.19
#